data_AF-A0A4P6HF55-F1
#
_entry.id   AF-A0A4P6HF55-F1
#
_cell.length_a   1.000
_cell.length_b   1.000
_cell.length_c   1.000
_cell.angle_alpha   90.00
_cell.angle_beta   90.00
_cell.angle_gamma   90.00
#
_symmetry.space_group_name_H-M   'P 1'
#
loop_
_entity.id
_entity.type
_entity.pdbx_description
1 polymer ?
#
loop_
_entity_poly.entity_id
_entity_poly.type
_entity_poly.pdbx_seq_one_letter_code
_entity_poly.pdbx_strand_id
1 'polypeptide(L)'
;MGIRTNAIHDFNYQIHMLDSHGKVFETLAMANNFEVAKAAFEASLASRTWCTIELCNGGKIIEQATTGGYDIETKTVPILNRRK
;
A
#
# COMPACT_ATOMS: atom_id res chain seq x y z
N MET A 1 4.40 -22.73 21.09
CA MET A 1 3.56 -22.62 19.88
C MET A 1 2.95 -21.24 19.88
N GLY A 2 3.42 -20.35 19.01
CA GLY A 2 2.97 -18.96 18.97
C GLY A 2 1.53 -18.88 18.52
N ILE A 3 0.74 -18.07 19.22
CA ILE A 3 -0.66 -17.81 18.96
C ILE A 3 -0.75 -17.21 17.56
N ARG A 4 -1.09 -18.04 16.56
CA ARG A 4 -1.51 -17.56 15.25
C ARG A 4 -2.87 -16.93 15.48
N THR A 5 -2.89 -15.64 15.78
CA THR A 5 -4.09 -14.83 15.62
C THR A 5 -4.42 -14.84 14.13
N ASN A 6 -5.13 -15.89 13.71
CA ASN A 6 -6.05 -15.87 12.60
C ASN A 6 -7.19 -14.90 12.97
N ALA A 7 -6.84 -13.63 13.16
CA ALA A 7 -7.80 -12.56 13.10
C ALA A 7 -8.02 -12.34 11.59
N ILE A 8 -8.71 -13.31 10.98
CA ILE A 8 -9.50 -13.12 9.77
C ILE A 8 -10.62 -12.18 10.19
N HIS A 9 -10.27 -10.94 10.50
CA HIS A 9 -11.24 -9.88 10.52
C HIS A 9 -11.52 -9.58 9.06
N ASP A 10 -12.79 -9.57 8.73
CA ASP A 10 -13.44 -9.26 7.46
C ASP A 10 -13.14 -7.81 7.01
N PHE A 11 -11.86 -7.43 6.96
CA PHE A 11 -11.34 -6.21 6.36
C PHE A 11 -10.68 -6.60 5.05
N ASN A 12 -11.50 -6.62 3.99
CA ASN A 12 -11.14 -7.22 2.71
C ASN A 12 -10.00 -6.52 1.98
N TYR A 13 -9.56 -5.32 2.37
CA TYR A 13 -8.42 -4.65 1.73
C TYR A 13 -7.56 -3.92 2.75
N GLN A 14 -6.25 -4.14 2.68
CA GLN A 14 -5.24 -3.53 3.53
C GLN A 14 -4.19 -2.86 2.65
N ILE A 15 -3.82 -1.64 2.99
CA ILE A 15 -2.75 -0.93 2.30
C ILE A 15 -1.54 -0.92 3.21
N HIS A 16 -0.46 -1.53 2.77
CA HIS A 16 0.80 -1.59 3.49
C HIS A 16 1.84 -0.71 2.81
N MET A 17 2.66 -0.06 3.61
CA MET A 17 3.90 0.55 3.18
C MET A 17 5.01 -0.44 3.49
N LEU A 18 5.83 -0.73 2.49
CA LEU A 18 7.03 -1.54 2.63
C LEU A 18 8.25 -0.66 2.89
N ASP A 19 9.13 -1.15 3.75
CA ASP A 19 10.49 -0.63 3.90
C ASP A 19 11.38 -1.08 2.73
N SER A 20 12.59 -0.53 2.65
CA SER A 20 13.65 -0.82 1.69
C SER A 20 14.02 -2.31 1.60
N HIS A 21 13.68 -3.09 2.63
CA HIS A 21 13.89 -4.54 2.71
C HIS A 21 12.68 -5.38 2.26
N GLY A 22 11.61 -4.75 1.76
CA GLY A 22 10.39 -5.44 1.31
C GLY A 22 9.56 -6.02 2.46
N LYS A 23 9.72 -5.50 3.69
CA LYS A 23 8.88 -5.83 4.83
C LYS A 23 7.84 -4.75 5.05
N VAL A 24 6.64 -5.14 5.48
CA VAL A 24 5.60 -4.22 5.92
C VAL A 24 6.14 -3.38 7.06
N PHE A 25 6.34 -2.10 6.78
CA PHE A 25 6.76 -1.08 7.72
C PHE A 25 5.56 -0.54 8.49
N GLU A 26 4.50 -0.16 7.76
CA GLU A 26 3.32 0.47 8.32
C GLU A 26 2.07 0.08 7.52
N THR A 27 0.92 -0.02 8.20
CA THR A 27 -0.37 -0.16 7.52
C THR A 27 -1.04 1.20 7.44
N LEU A 28 -1.24 1.66 6.21
CA LEU A 28 -1.75 2.97 5.86
C LEU A 28 -3.25 3.11 6.09
N ALA A 29 -3.99 2.11 5.65
CA ALA A 29 -5.44 2.10 5.68
C ALA A 29 -5.95 0.66 5.56
N MET A 30 -7.13 0.44 6.10
CA MET A 30 -7.90 -0.79 5.94
C MET A 30 -9.30 -0.42 5.46
N ALA A 31 -9.81 -1.12 4.46
CA ALA A 31 -11.10 -0.86 3.86
C ALA A 31 -11.83 -2.16 3.54
N ASN A 32 -13.15 -2.13 3.65
CA ASN A 32 -14.01 -3.28 3.32
C ASN A 32 -14.46 -3.28 1.86
N ASN A 33 -14.28 -2.15 1.16
CA ASN A 33 -14.64 -1.97 -0.24
C ASN A 33 -13.38 -1.73 -1.08
N PHE A 34 -13.27 -2.44 -2.20
CA PHE A 34 -12.18 -2.31 -3.17
C PHE A 34 -12.05 -0.89 -3.71
N GLU A 35 -13.16 -0.21 -4.02
CA GLU A 35 -13.12 1.14 -4.60
C GLU A 35 -12.51 2.14 -3.62
N VAL A 36 -12.89 2.03 -2.35
CA VAL A 36 -12.35 2.87 -1.27
C VAL A 36 -10.88 2.55 -1.03
N ALA A 37 -10.52 1.25 -1.03
CA ALA A 37 -9.13 0.82 -0.89
C ALA A 37 -8.27 1.32 -2.06
N LYS A 38 -8.78 1.27 -3.28
CA LYS A 38 -8.08 1.75 -4.47
C LYS A 38 -7.91 3.27 -4.43
N ALA A 39 -8.94 4.01 -4.05
CA ALA A 39 -8.85 5.47 -3.89
C ALA A 39 -7.84 5.85 -2.80
N ALA A 40 -7.84 5.16 -1.66
CA ALA A 40 -6.88 5.37 -0.58
C ALA A 40 -5.44 4.99 -1.01
N PHE A 41 -5.30 3.94 -1.81
CA PHE A 41 -4.02 3.54 -2.39
C PHE A 41 -3.48 4.63 -3.32
N GLU A 42 -4.30 5.15 -4.24
CA GLU A 42 -3.88 6.22 -5.14
C GLU A 42 -3.58 7.54 -4.40
N ALA A 43 -4.38 7.89 -3.39
CA ALA A 43 -4.08 9.04 -2.52
C ALA A 43 -2.75 8.89 -1.77
N SER A 44 -2.43 7.66 -1.34
CA SER A 44 -1.17 7.35 -0.68
C SER A 44 0.02 7.48 -1.64
N LEU A 45 -0.14 7.04 -2.89
CA LEU A 45 0.88 7.19 -3.93
C LEU A 45 1.18 8.65 -4.26
N ALA A 46 0.15 9.52 -4.24
CA ALA A 46 0.31 10.94 -4.49
C ALA A 46 0.99 11.68 -3.33
N SER A 47 0.86 11.16 -2.10
CA SER A 47 1.32 11.85 -0.88
C SER A 47 2.68 11.37 -0.36
N ARG A 48 3.08 10.13 -0.66
CA ARG A 48 4.29 9.49 -0.10
C ARG A 48 5.39 9.35 -1.13
N THR A 49 6.60 9.77 -0.77
CA THR A 49 7.79 9.72 -1.64
C THR A 49 8.73 8.61 -1.21
N TRP A 50 9.50 8.06 -2.15
CA TRP A 50 10.54 7.05 -1.90
C TRP A 50 10.07 5.80 -1.16
N CYS A 51 8.82 5.39 -1.40
CA CYS A 51 8.20 4.30 -0.65
C CYS A 51 7.56 3.28 -1.59
N THR A 52 7.54 2.03 -1.16
CA THR A 52 6.74 1.01 -1.86
C THR A 52 5.45 0.80 -1.10
N ILE A 53 4.32 0.85 -1.79
CA ILE A 53 2.99 0.68 -1.24
C ILE A 53 2.37 -0.54 -1.88
N GLU A 54 1.77 -1.41 -1.08
CA GLU A 54 1.07 -2.62 -1.49
C GLU A 54 -0.37 -2.56 -1.05
N LEU A 55 -1.28 -2.83 -1.98
CA LEU A 55 -2.67 -3.11 -1.73
C LEU A 55 -2.85 -4.64 -1.64
N CYS A 56 -3.15 -5.12 -0.45
CA CYS A 56 -3.44 -6.51 -0.16
C CYS A 56 -4.94 -6.71 0.07
N ASN A 57 -5.44 -7.89 -0.28
CA ASN A 57 -6.73 -8.40 0.18
C ASN A 57 -6.49 -9.68 0.97
N GLY A 58 -6.68 -9.59 2.29
CA GLY A 58 -6.27 -10.65 3.22
C GLY A 58 -4.79 -11.00 3.03
N GLY A 59 -4.51 -12.24 2.60
CA GLY A 59 -3.15 -12.73 2.36
C GLY A 59 -2.62 -12.55 0.93
N LYS A 60 -3.38 -11.92 0.02
CA LYS A 60 -3.02 -11.78 -1.40
C LYS A 60 -2.68 -10.34 -1.74
N ILE A 61 -1.51 -10.12 -2.36
CA ILE A 61 -1.14 -8.83 -2.94
C ILE A 61 -1.93 -8.65 -4.24
N ILE A 62 -2.68 -7.56 -4.35
CA ILE A 62 -3.46 -7.20 -5.54
C ILE A 62 -2.68 -6.21 -6.40
N GLU A 63 -2.13 -5.18 -5.78
CA GLU A 63 -1.39 -4.14 -6.50
C GLU A 63 -0.22 -3.68 -5.65
N GLN A 64 0.91 -3.41 -6.30
CA GLN A 64 2.10 -2.89 -5.67
C GLN A 64 2.62 -1.74 -6.51
N ALA A 65 2.94 -0.62 -5.88
CA ALA A 65 3.54 0.51 -6.58
C ALA A 65 4.65 1.13 -5.75
N THR A 66 5.73 1.50 -6.41
CA THR A 66 6.88 2.19 -5.83
C THR A 66 6.84 3.64 -6.26
N THR A 67 6.85 4.55 -5.30
CA THR A 67 6.90 5.99 -5.53
C THR A 67 8.33 6.51 -5.53
N GLY A 68 8.60 7.50 -6.37
CA GLY A 68 9.87 8.21 -6.41
C GLY A 68 9.88 9.44 -5.50
N GLY A 69 10.86 10.31 -5.71
CA GLY A 69 10.94 11.59 -5.00
C GLY A 69 9.92 12.60 -5.49
N TYR A 70 9.55 13.55 -4.63
CA TYR A 70 8.71 14.68 -5.03
C TYR A 70 9.42 15.49 -6.11
N ASP A 71 8.78 15.61 -7.27
CA ASP A 71 9.28 16.43 -8.36
C ASP A 71 8.72 17.85 -8.19
N ILE A 72 9.62 18.82 -8.03
CA ILE A 72 9.26 20.22 -7.77
C ILE A 72 8.68 20.91 -9.01
N GLU A 73 9.02 20.44 -10.21
CA GLU A 73 8.56 21.01 -11.48
C GLU A 73 7.14 20.55 -11.77
N THR A 74 6.86 19.25 -11.62
CA THR A 74 5.53 18.70 -11.87
C THR A 74 4.62 18.79 -10.64
N LYS A 75 5.17 19.11 -9.46
CA LYS A 75 4.49 19.08 -8.16
C LYS A 75 3.81 17.74 -7.87
N THR A 76 4.32 16.66 -8.46
CA THR A 76 3.76 15.31 -8.32
C THR A 76 4.83 14.34 -7.83
N VAL A 77 4.37 13.22 -7.28
CA VAL A 77 5.23 12.09 -6.96
C VAL A 77 5.16 11.11 -8.14
N PRO A 78 6.26 10.87 -8.87
CA PRO A 78 6.27 9.92 -9.96
C PRO A 78 6.16 8.49 -9.40
N ILE A 79 5.42 7.65 -10.11
CA ILE A 79 5.35 6.22 -9.82
C ILE A 79 6.47 5.55 -10.63
N LEU A 80 7.49 5.06 -9.94
CA LEU A 80 8.66 4.42 -10.55
C LEU A 80 8.34 3.02 -11.07
N ASN A 81 7.49 2.30 -10.35
CA ASN A 81 7.11 0.95 -10.71
C ASN A 81 5.67 0.68 -10.26
N ARG A 82 4.90 -0.06 -11.05
CA ARG A 82 3.55 -0.52 -10.70
C ARG A 82 3.37 -1.95 -11.20
N ARG A 83 3.07 -2.85 -10.27
CA ARG A 83 2.80 -4.27 -10.51
C ARG A 83 1.35 -4.57 -10.13
N LYS A 84 0.63 -5.22 -11.04
CA LYS A 84 -0.76 -5.68 -10.88
C LYS A 84 -0.83 -7.20 -11.03
#